data_AF-A0A8F5GTM8-F1
#
_entry.id   AF-A0A8F5GTM8-F1
#
_cell.length_a   1.000
_cell.length_b   1.000
_cell.length_c   1.000
_cell.angle_alpha   90.00
_cell.angle_beta   90.00
_cell.angle_gamma   90.00
#
_symmetry.space_group_name_H-M   'P 1'
#
loop_
_entity.id
_entity.type
_entity.pdbx_description
1 polymer ?
#
loop_
_entity_poly.entity_id
_entity_poly.type
_entity_poly.pdbx_seq_one_letter_code
_entity_poly.pdbx_strand_id
1 'polypeptide(L)' 'MAGKFYVIVGILALLFIILYSLLPFYSKNDPTLLGLPLFYWYQIILMPIGALVFYAVVTIVRD' A
#
# COMPACT_ATOMS: atom_id res chain seq x y z
N MET A 1 12.26 21.46 -6.56
CA MET A 1 12.09 20.11 -5.97
C MET A 1 10.62 19.73 -5.76
N ALA A 2 9.74 20.67 -5.42
CA ALA A 2 8.29 20.42 -5.22
C ALA A 2 7.58 19.67 -6.37
N GLY A 3 7.83 20.00 -7.63
CA GLY A 3 7.18 19.30 -8.77
C GLY A 3 7.52 17.81 -8.83
N LYS A 4 8.77 17.42 -8.57
CA LYS A 4 9.20 16.01 -8.54
C LYS A 4 8.59 15.27 -7.35
N PHE A 5 8.49 15.94 -6.19
CA PHE A 5 7.84 15.39 -5.00
C PHE A 5 6.39 15.01 -5.26
N TYR A 6 5.57 15.91 -5.82
CA TYR A 6 4.16 15.62 -6.08
C TYR A 6 3.96 14.50 -7.11
N VAL A 7 4.81 14.43 -8.14
CA VAL A 7 4.77 13.33 -9.12
C VAL A 7 5.07 11.99 -8.44
N ILE A 8 6.10 11.93 -7.59
CA ILE A 8 6.47 10.70 -6.85
C ILE A 8 5.34 10.28 -5.91
N VAL A 9 4.80 11.21 -5.13
CA VAL A 9 3.67 10.95 -4.23
C VAL A 9 2.45 10.45 -5.01
N GLY A 10 2.12 11.08 -6.13
CA GLY A 10 1.00 10.69 -6.98
C GLY A 10 1.16 9.27 -7.56
N ILE A 11 2.35 8.93 -8.05
CA ILE A 11 2.64 7.58 -8.57
C ILE A 11 2.52 6.53 -7.45
N LEU A 12 3.07 6.82 -6.27
CA LEU A 12 3.01 5.88 -5.15
C LEU A 12 1.57 5.72 -4.63
N ALA A 13 0.80 6.81 -4.53
CA ALA A 13 -0.61 6.74 -4.17
C ALA A 13 -1.40 5.87 -5.17
N LEU A 14 -1.17 6.06 -6.47
CA LEU A 14 -1.81 5.26 -7.51
C LEU A 14 -1.41 3.79 -7.41
N LEU A 15 -0.13 3.50 -7.15
CA LEU A 15 0.35 2.13 -6.94
C LEU A 15 -0.38 1.45 -5.79
N PHE A 16 -0.49 2.10 -4.62
CA PHE A 16 -1.22 1.54 -3.49
C PHE A 16 -2.71 1.36 -3.79
N ILE A 17 -3.36 2.33 -4.45
CA ILE A 17 -4.76 2.19 -4.89
C ILE A 17 -4.93 0.95 -5.76
N ILE A 18 -4.02 0.71 -6.71
CA ILE A 18 -4.07 -0.48 -7.57
C ILE A 18 -3.92 -1.75 -6.74
N LEU A 19 -2.94 -1.82 -5.83
CA LEU A 19 -2.70 -2.99 -4.97
C LEU A 19 -3.93 -3.35 -4.11
N TYR A 20 -4.58 -2.36 -3.50
CA TYR A 20 -5.83 -2.54 -2.76
C TYR A 20 -6.99 -2.95 -3.68
N SER A 21 -7.07 -2.35 -4.87
CA SER A 21 -8.14 -2.62 -5.86
C SER A 21 -8.06 -4.02 -6.48
N LEU A 22 -6.92 -4.71 -6.36
CA LEU A 22 -6.78 -6.10 -6.77
C LEU A 22 -7.48 -7.08 -5.82
N LEU A 23 -8.00 -6.63 -4.67
CA LEU A 23 -8.70 -7.46 -3.68
C LEU A 23 -9.68 -8.47 -4.29
N PRO A 24 -10.58 -8.10 -5.22
CA PRO A 24 -11.56 -9.04 -5.77
C PRO A 24 -10.94 -10.24 -6.50
N PHE A 25 -9.69 -10.14 -6.96
CA PHE A 25 -9.02 -11.24 -7.66
C PHE A 25 -8.48 -12.33 -6.74
N TYR A 26 -8.27 -12.01 -5.45
CA TYR A 26 -7.68 -12.93 -4.47
C TYR A 26 -8.46 -13.02 -3.16
N SER A 27 -9.67 -12.46 -3.08
CA SER A 27 -10.56 -12.51 -1.91
C SER A 27 -11.19 -13.90 -1.71
N LYS A 28 -10.35 -14.93 -1.65
CA LYS A 28 -10.76 -16.30 -1.33
C LYS A 28 -10.82 -16.46 0.19
N ASN A 29 -11.84 -17.17 0.67
CA ASN A 29 -12.02 -17.38 2.11
C ASN A 29 -10.96 -18.30 2.71
N ASP A 30 -10.39 -19.20 1.91
CA ASP A 30 -9.33 -20.12 2.32
C ASP A 30 -8.05 -19.95 1.49
N PRO A 31 -6.87 -20.14 2.11
CA PRO A 31 -6.67 -20.54 3.50
C PRO A 31 -6.85 -19.37 4.49
N THR A 32 -7.08 -19.73 5.76
CA THR A 32 -7.15 -18.79 6.88
C THR A 32 -5.91 -18.87 7.77
N LEU A 33 -5.54 -17.75 8.37
CA LEU A 33 -4.50 -17.64 9.39
C LEU A 33 -5.14 -16.99 10.63
N LEU A 34 -5.05 -17.66 11.78
CA LEU A 34 -5.71 -17.24 13.02
C LEU A 34 -7.22 -16.99 12.86
N GLY A 35 -7.89 -17.75 11.99
CA GLY A 35 -9.33 -17.59 11.70
C GLY A 35 -9.68 -16.44 10.75
N LEU A 36 -8.69 -15.71 10.22
CA LEU A 36 -8.87 -14.65 9.24
C LEU A 36 -8.34 -15.10 7.86
N PRO A 37 -9.12 -14.94 6.77
CA PRO A 37 -8.62 -15.19 5.42
C PRO A 37 -7.34 -14.42 5.11
N LEU A 38 -6.41 -15.04 4.37
CA LEU A 38 -5.09 -14.44 4.07
C LEU A 38 -5.17 -13.08 3.36
N PHE A 39 -6.22 -12.80 2.59
CA PHE A 39 -6.34 -11.51 1.92
C PHE A 39 -6.47 -10.35 2.92
N TYR A 40 -7.04 -10.55 4.11
CA TYR A 40 -7.06 -9.53 5.16
C TYR A 40 -5.67 -9.27 5.70
N TRP A 41 -4.89 -10.34 5.93
CA TRP A 41 -3.49 -10.22 6.35
C TRP A 41 -2.66 -9.43 5.34
N TYR A 42 -2.88 -9.66 4.06
CA TYR A 42 -2.26 -8.85 3.01
C TYR A 42 -2.61 -7.36 3.16
N GLN A 43 -3.89 -6.99 3.35
CA GLN A 43 -4.28 -5.58 3.54
C GLN A 43 -3.67 -4.97 4.82
N ILE A 44 -3.66 -5.74 5.91
CA ILE A 44 -3.12 -5.32 7.20
C ILE A 44 -1.63 -5.06 7.12
N ILE A 45 -0.87 -5.88 6.38
CA ILE A 45 0.57 -5.70 6.17
C ILE A 45 0.84 -4.57 5.17
N LEU A 46 0.00 -4.43 4.14
CA LEU A 46 0.17 -3.40 3.12
C LEU A 46 0.01 -1.99 3.70
N MET A 47 -0.84 -1.80 4.71
CA MET A 47 -1.07 -0.51 5.37
C MET A 47 0.19 0.08 6.04
N PRO A 48 0.90 -0.61 6.95
CA PRO A 48 2.13 -0.10 7.55
C PRO A 48 3.26 0.01 6.51
N ILE A 49 3.32 -0.87 5.50
CA ILE A 49 4.26 -0.71 4.38
C ILE A 49 4.00 0.62 3.66
N GLY A 50 2.75 0.94 3.36
CA GLY A 50 2.37 2.21 2.76
C GLY A 50 2.75 3.40 3.62
N ALA A 51 2.48 3.34 4.93
CA ALA A 51 2.88 4.40 5.85
C ALA A 51 4.40 4.63 5.85
N LEU A 52 5.20 3.55 5.87
CA LEU A 52 6.66 3.64 5.82
C LEU A 52 7.16 4.22 4.49
N VAL A 53 6.58 3.82 3.36
CA VAL A 53 6.93 4.35 2.04
C VAL A 53 6.64 5.84 1.97
N PHE A 54 5.45 6.29 2.38
CA PHE A 54 5.11 7.71 2.38
C PHE A 54 5.96 8.51 3.36
N TYR A 55 6.25 7.95 4.54
CA TYR A 55 7.17 8.56 5.50
C TYR A 55 8.55 8.79 4.87
N ALA A 56 9.12 7.76 4.24
CA ALA A 56 10.42 7.88 3.56
C ALA A 56 10.42 8.91 2.43
N VAL A 57 9.35 8.99 1.64
CA VAL A 57 9.23 10.00 0.57
C VAL A 57 9.20 11.41 1.16
N VAL A 58 8.46 11.61 2.25
CA VAL A 58 8.41 12.91 2.93
C VAL A 58 9.78 13.30 3.49
N THR A 59 10.53 12.37 4.08
CA THR A 59 11.84 12.68 4.68
C THR A 59 13.00 12.76 3.68
N ILE A 60 12.90 12.11 2.52
CA ILE A 60 14.00 12.05 1.54
C ILE A 60 13.81 13.03 0.38
N VAL A 61 12.56 13.25 -0.06
CA VAL A 61 12.26 13.94 -1.33
C VAL A 61 11.68 15.35 -1.11
N ARG A 62 11.03 15.58 0.04
CA ARG A 62 10.45 16.89 0.34
C ARG A 62 11.49 17.89 0.86
N ASP A 63 12.46 17.39 1.62
CA ASP A 63 13.58 18.16 2.18
C ASP A 63 14.59 18.54 1.07
#